data_AF-A0AAD6TVU2-F1
#
_entry.id   AF-A0AAD6TVU2-F1
#
_cell.length_a   1.000
_cell.length_b   1.000
_cell.length_c   1.000
_cell.angle_alpha   90.00
_cell.angle_beta   90.00
_cell.angle_gamma   90.00
#
_symmetry.space_group_name_H-M   'P 1'
#
loop_
_entity.id
_entity.type
_entity.pdbx_description
1 polymer ?
#
loop_
_entity_poly.entity_id
_entity_poly.type
_entity_poly.pdbx_seq_one_letter_code
_entity_poly.pdbx_strand_id
1 'polypeptide(L)'
;LRQMFPQSAHLPFGGLHVVLCGDFAQLPPVGDRPMYGPPSPGSAQSVDGSILYKLFKKSVCLKVLHRQLGETPDQIAFKTLLKHASHGGLTQDDWDFLNKRSEANLSAAERASFDDAV
;
A
#
# COMPACT_ATOMS: atom_id res chain seq x y z
N LEU A 1 -13.58 -14.66 -15.16
CA LEU A 1 -12.64 -15.77 -15.47
C LEU A 1 -13.30 -16.97 -16.15
N ARG A 2 -14.41 -17.52 -15.66
CA ARG A 2 -15.08 -18.67 -16.31
C ARG A 2 -15.42 -18.44 -17.80
N GLN A 3 -15.81 -17.21 -18.16
CA GLN A 3 -16.06 -16.82 -19.56
C GLN A 3 -14.78 -16.63 -20.38
N MET A 4 -13.66 -16.28 -19.74
CA MET A 4 -12.36 -16.11 -20.41
C MET A 4 -11.63 -17.43 -20.61
N PHE A 5 -11.78 -18.39 -19.68
CA PHE A 5 -11.15 -19.70 -19.70
C PHE A 5 -12.19 -20.82 -19.49
N PRO A 6 -13.06 -21.08 -20.48
CA PRO A 6 -14.18 -22.01 -20.32
C PRO A 6 -13.73 -23.45 -20.06
N GLN A 7 -12.63 -23.89 -20.69
CA GLN A 7 -12.12 -25.26 -20.54
C GLN A 7 -11.55 -25.55 -19.14
N SER A 8 -11.04 -24.53 -18.46
CA SER A 8 -10.46 -24.62 -17.11
C SER A 8 -11.30 -23.90 -16.06
N ALA A 9 -12.57 -23.61 -16.35
CA ALA A 9 -13.48 -22.87 -15.46
C ALA A 9 -13.73 -23.54 -14.10
N HIS A 10 -13.43 -24.85 -14.00
CA HIS A 10 -13.49 -25.65 -12.79
C HIS A 10 -12.26 -25.49 -11.88
N LEU A 11 -11.13 -25.00 -12.43
CA LEU A 11 -9.92 -24.75 -11.66
C LEU A 11 -9.95 -23.38 -10.98
N PRO A 12 -9.34 -23.22 -9.80
CA PRO A 12 -9.13 -21.90 -9.20
C PRO A 12 -8.47 -20.94 -10.19
N PHE A 13 -8.98 -19.70 -10.26
CA PHE A 13 -8.52 -18.68 -11.18
C PHE A 13 -8.49 -19.09 -12.67
N GLY A 14 -9.26 -20.11 -13.08
CA GLY A 14 -9.21 -20.62 -14.46
C GLY A 14 -7.89 -21.32 -14.80
N GLY A 15 -7.16 -21.82 -13.80
CA GLY A 15 -5.85 -22.46 -13.98
C GLY A 15 -4.67 -21.50 -14.05
N LEU A 16 -4.88 -20.20 -13.82
CA LEU A 16 -3.81 -19.21 -13.81
C LEU A 16 -2.95 -19.32 -12.55
N HIS A 17 -1.63 -19.14 -12.73
CA HIS A 17 -0.73 -18.90 -11.62
C HIS A 17 -0.81 -17.42 -11.20
N VAL A 18 -1.49 -17.16 -10.07
CA VAL A 18 -1.72 -15.80 -9.58
C VAL A 18 -0.72 -15.47 -8.47
N VAL A 19 -0.17 -14.25 -8.52
CA VAL A 19 0.64 -13.66 -7.45
C VAL A 19 -0.05 -12.38 -7.01
N LEU A 20 -0.33 -12.27 -5.71
CA LEU A 20 -0.86 -11.04 -5.13
C LEU A 20 0.31 -10.20 -4.60
N CYS A 21 0.33 -8.92 -4.94
CA CYS A 21 1.27 -7.94 -4.41
C CYS A 21 0.50 -6.73 -3.90
N GLY A 22 0.92 -6.20 -2.75
CA GLY A 22 0.28 -5.06 -2.13
C GLY A 22 0.80 -4.85 -0.71
N ASP A 23 0.22 -3.87 -0.04
CA ASP A 23 0.57 -3.48 1.32
C ASP A 23 -0.72 -3.09 2.05
N PHE A 24 -1.04 -3.81 3.12
CA PHE A 24 -2.27 -3.60 3.88
C PHE A 24 -2.24 -2.34 4.75
N ALA A 25 -1.07 -1.73 4.96
CA ALA A 25 -0.95 -0.43 5.62
C ALA A 25 -1.28 0.74 4.69
N GLN A 26 -1.55 0.48 3.40
CA GLN A 26 -1.96 1.51 2.44
C GLN A 26 -3.49 1.62 2.37
N LEU A 27 -3.98 2.27 1.31
CA LEU A 27 -5.39 2.58 1.15
C LEU A 27 -6.24 1.30 1.10
N PRO A 28 -7.35 1.23 1.88
CA PRO A 28 -8.29 0.13 1.79
C PRO A 28 -9.11 0.20 0.49
N PRO A 29 -9.82 -0.87 0.11
CA PRO A 29 -10.79 -0.83 -0.98
C PRO A 29 -11.84 0.27 -0.76
N VAL A 30 -12.22 0.97 -1.84
CA VAL A 30 -13.26 2.00 -1.78
C VAL A 30 -14.63 1.35 -1.84
N GLY A 31 -15.44 1.51 -0.79
CA GLY A 31 -16.84 1.09 -0.78
C GLY A 31 -17.09 -0.43 -0.66
N ASP A 32 -16.07 -1.25 -0.44
CA ASP A 32 -16.21 -2.69 -0.21
C ASP A 32 -15.25 -3.19 0.88
N ARG A 33 -15.40 -4.46 1.27
CA ARG A 33 -14.56 -5.12 2.28
C ARG A 33 -13.28 -5.68 1.68
N PRO A 34 -12.16 -5.66 2.43
CA PRO A 34 -10.93 -6.31 1.99
C PRO A 34 -11.08 -7.84 1.90
N MET A 35 -10.38 -8.46 0.95
CA MET A 35 -10.42 -9.92 0.72
C MET A 35 -9.92 -10.76 1.89
N TYR A 36 -9.06 -10.20 2.75
CA TYR A 36 -8.59 -10.85 3.98
C TYR A 36 -9.59 -10.76 5.14
N GLY A 37 -10.67 -9.98 4.98
CA GLY A 37 -11.76 -9.88 5.94
C GLY A 37 -12.92 -10.84 5.64
N PRO A 38 -13.99 -10.78 6.44
CA PRO A 38 -15.23 -11.49 6.15
C PRO A 38 -15.84 -10.99 4.83
N PRO A 39 -16.42 -11.89 4.00
CA PRO A 39 -17.06 -11.48 2.76
C PRO A 39 -18.24 -10.53 3.04
N SER A 40 -18.56 -9.70 2.05
CA SER A 40 -19.68 -8.79 2.07
C SER A 40 -21.00 -9.58 2.08
N PRO A 41 -21.91 -9.35 3.05
CA PRO A 41 -23.15 -10.12 3.17
C PRO A 41 -23.99 -10.01 1.90
N GLY A 42 -24.55 -11.14 1.44
CA GLY A 42 -25.37 -11.18 0.24
C GLY A 42 -24.61 -11.10 -1.09
N SER A 43 -23.28 -10.96 -1.08
CA SER A 43 -22.46 -10.96 -2.31
C SER A 43 -21.82 -12.32 -2.57
N ALA A 44 -22.38 -13.08 -3.51
CA ALA A 44 -21.80 -14.35 -3.96
C ALA A 44 -20.36 -14.18 -4.48
N GLN A 45 -20.10 -13.08 -5.19
CA GLN A 45 -18.76 -12.75 -5.69
C GLN A 45 -17.76 -12.52 -4.55
N SER A 46 -18.19 -11.85 -3.48
CA SER A 46 -17.34 -11.64 -2.30
C SER A 46 -17.05 -12.96 -1.57
N VAL A 47 -18.04 -13.86 -1.48
CA VAL A 47 -17.86 -15.20 -0.91
C VAL A 47 -16.85 -16.01 -1.73
N ASP A 48 -17.02 -16.06 -3.06
CA ASP A 48 -16.10 -16.76 -3.96
C ASP A 48 -14.68 -16.17 -3.86
N GLY A 49 -14.56 -14.84 -3.85
CA GLY A 49 -13.29 -14.13 -3.66
C GLY A 49 -12.61 -14.48 -2.33
N SER A 50 -13.36 -14.53 -1.23
CA SER A 50 -12.84 -14.92 0.08
C SER A 50 -12.35 -16.38 0.11
N ILE A 51 -13.06 -17.29 -0.56
CA ILE A 51 -12.65 -18.70 -0.70
C ILE A 51 -11.35 -18.80 -1.51
N LEU A 52 -11.28 -18.10 -2.65
CA LEU A 52 -10.10 -18.09 -3.51
C LEU A 52 -8.89 -17.44 -2.80
N TYR A 53 -9.10 -16.36 -2.06
CA TYR A 53 -8.03 -15.71 -1.29
C TYR A 53 -7.41 -16.66 -0.24
N LYS A 54 -8.22 -17.54 0.38
CA LYS A 54 -7.70 -18.54 1.33
C LYS A 54 -6.83 -19.61 0.68
N LEU A 55 -6.77 -19.73 -0.65
CA LEU A 55 -5.89 -20.65 -1.35
C LEU A 55 -4.43 -20.18 -1.37
N PHE A 56 -4.16 -18.89 -1.16
CA PHE A 56 -2.79 -18.39 -1.01
C PHE A 56 -2.23 -18.82 0.36
N LYS A 57 -1.34 -19.82 0.37
CA LYS A 57 -0.72 -20.36 1.59
C LYS A 57 0.69 -19.85 1.86
N LYS A 58 1.27 -19.12 0.92
CA LYS A 58 2.62 -18.57 1.00
C LYS A 58 2.55 -17.05 0.94
N SER A 59 3.26 -16.39 1.85
CA SER A 59 3.48 -14.96 1.84
C SER A 59 4.97 -14.67 1.87
N VAL A 60 5.40 -13.64 1.15
CA VAL A 60 6.77 -13.12 1.19
C VAL A 60 6.68 -11.66 1.60
N CYS A 61 7.43 -11.28 2.64
CA CYS A 61 7.47 -9.91 3.14
C CYS A 61 8.81 -9.29 2.77
N LEU A 62 8.78 -8.27 1.89
CA LEU A 62 9.97 -7.49 1.55
C LEU A 62 10.36 -6.59 2.72
N LYS A 63 11.66 -6.54 3.04
CA LYS A 63 12.19 -5.82 4.22
C LYS A 63 13.04 -4.61 3.87
N VAL A 64 13.46 -4.48 2.62
CA VAL A 64 14.37 -3.42 2.17
C VAL A 64 13.57 -2.34 1.47
N LEU A 65 13.77 -1.10 1.90
CA LEU A 65 13.15 0.08 1.32
C LEU A 65 14.07 0.67 0.24
N HIS A 66 13.61 0.65 -1.01
CA HIS A 66 14.42 1.10 -2.16
C HIS A 66 14.04 2.49 -2.71
N ARG A 67 12.94 3.11 -2.27
CA ARG A 67 12.52 4.42 -2.78
C ARG A 67 13.27 5.57 -2.09
N GLN A 68 13.29 5.55 -0.76
CA GLN A 68 14.06 6.49 0.07
C GLN A 68 15.43 5.90 0.40
N LEU A 69 16.29 5.75 -0.61
CA LEU A 69 17.66 5.27 -0.43
C LEU A 69 18.53 6.33 0.27
N GLY A 70 19.42 5.87 1.14
CA GLY A 70 20.44 6.68 1.79
C GLY A 70 20.35 6.67 3.32
N GLU A 71 21.41 7.21 3.93
CA GLU A 71 21.68 7.12 5.38
C GLU A 71 22.05 8.47 6.00
N THR A 72 21.72 9.58 5.33
CA THR A 72 21.81 10.88 5.99
C THR A 72 20.83 10.94 7.19
N PRO A 73 21.09 11.77 8.20
CA PRO A 73 20.18 11.92 9.34
C PRO A 73 18.73 12.19 8.92
N ASP A 74 18.51 13.05 7.93
CA ASP A 74 17.16 13.35 7.42
C ASP A 74 16.52 12.15 6.70
N GLN A 75 17.29 11.36 5.95
CA GLN A 75 16.78 10.15 5.30
C GLN A 75 16.42 9.07 6.32
N ILE A 76 17.20 8.93 7.38
CA ILE A 76 16.89 8.02 8.49
C ILE A 76 15.62 8.50 9.21
N ALA A 77 15.52 9.79 9.53
CA ALA A 77 14.33 10.37 10.13
C ALA A 77 13.09 10.14 9.26
N PHE A 78 13.18 10.36 7.95
CA PHE A 78 12.05 10.14 7.05
C PHE A 78 11.65 8.67 6.94
N LYS A 79 12.60 7.72 6.89
CA LYS A 79 12.29 6.29 6.93
C LYS A 79 11.59 5.89 8.23
N THR A 80 12.01 6.45 9.36
CA THR A 80 11.37 6.23 10.67
C THR A 80 9.95 6.78 10.68
N LEU A 81 9.75 8.00 10.18
CA LEU A 81 8.43 8.63 10.03
C LEU A 81 7.49 7.77 9.19
N LEU A 82 7.93 7.28 8.03
CA LEU A 82 7.10 6.43 7.16
C LEU A 82 6.69 5.14 7.87
N LYS A 83 7.58 4.58 8.70
CA LYS A 83 7.26 3.40 9.52
C LYS A 83 6.24 3.73 10.61
N HIS A 84 6.33 4.90 11.26
CA HIS A 84 5.32 5.32 12.23
C HIS A 84 3.96 5.53 11.56
N ALA A 85 3.94 6.23 10.42
CA ALA A 85 2.74 6.45 9.63
C ALA A 85 2.06 5.14 9.22
N SER A 86 2.82 4.13 8.79
CA SER A 86 2.27 2.83 8.38
C SER A 86 1.62 2.05 9.52
N HIS A 87 1.89 2.41 10.78
CA HIS A 87 1.27 1.79 11.96
C HIS A 87 0.29 2.74 12.68
N GLY A 88 0.01 3.92 12.12
CA GLY A 88 -0.87 4.93 12.71
C GLY A 88 -0.29 5.61 13.95
N GLY A 89 1.04 5.60 14.13
CA GLY A 89 1.74 6.06 15.34
C GLY A 89 2.61 7.29 15.14
N LEU A 90 2.15 8.29 14.38
CA LEU A 90 2.90 9.54 14.18
C LEU A 90 3.20 10.25 15.51
N THR A 91 4.42 10.75 15.64
CA THR A 91 4.89 11.49 16.82
C THR A 91 4.91 13.01 16.57
N GLN A 92 5.14 13.79 17.62
CA GLN A 92 5.39 15.22 17.48
C GLN A 92 6.64 15.50 16.64
N ASP A 93 7.71 14.73 16.83
CA ASP A 93 8.95 14.86 16.05
C ASP A 93 8.71 14.58 14.55
N ASP A 94 7.85 13.61 14.22
CA ASP A 94 7.47 13.32 12.84
C ASP A 94 6.72 14.49 12.22
N TRP A 95 5.80 15.10 12.97
CA TRP A 95 5.08 16.29 12.53
C TRP A 95 6.03 17.47 12.33
N ASP A 96 6.93 17.73 13.29
CA ASP A 96 7.92 18.81 13.20
C ASP A 96 8.83 18.60 11.99
N PHE A 97 9.22 17.34 11.73
CA PHE A 97 10.01 16.98 10.54
C PHE A 97 9.28 17.31 9.24
N LEU A 98 8.00 16.95 9.11
CA LEU A 98 7.19 17.30 7.93
C LEU A 98 6.98 18.82 7.82
N ASN A 99 6.80 19.50 8.94
CA ASN A 99 6.54 20.93 8.98
C ASN A 99 7.72 21.75 8.44
N LYS A 100 8.97 21.23 8.49
CA LYS A 100 10.14 21.83 7.81
C LYS A 100 9.93 22.00 6.30
N ARG A 101 9.03 21.21 5.69
CA ARG A 101 8.70 21.24 4.26
C ARG A 101 7.42 22.01 3.95
N SER A 102 6.79 22.62 4.95
CA SER A 102 5.70 23.58 4.74
C SER A 102 6.25 24.82 4.03
N GLU A 103 5.51 25.35 3.06
CA GLU A 103 5.89 26.52 2.25
C GLU A 103 6.32 27.73 3.11
N ALA A 104 5.63 27.93 4.24
CA ALA A 104 5.93 29.01 5.19
C ALA A 104 7.34 28.89 5.80
N ASN A 105 7.86 27.67 5.89
CA ASN A 105 9.15 27.36 6.50
C ASN A 105 10.28 27.15 5.47
N LEU A 106 9.96 27.19 4.17
CA LEU A 106 10.96 27.11 3.11
C LEU A 106 11.68 28.44 2.93
N SER A 107 12.96 28.37 2.55
CA SER A 107 13.70 29.57 2.15
C SER A 107 13.14 30.15 0.84
N ALA A 108 13.41 31.43 0.59
CA ALA A 108 12.99 32.06 -0.68
C ALA A 108 13.63 31.37 -1.91
N ALA A 109 14.88 30.90 -1.78
CA ALA A 109 15.58 30.19 -2.84
C ALA A 109 14.96 28.81 -3.13
N GLU A 110 14.60 28.06 -2.08
CA GLU A 110 13.91 26.78 -2.25
C GLU A 110 12.51 26.97 -2.83
N ARG A 111 11.74 27.97 -2.37
CA ARG A 111 10.44 28.28 -2.98
C ARG A 111 10.56 28.55 -4.47
N ALA A 112 11.51 29.40 -4.87
CA ALA A 112 11.78 29.70 -6.27
C ALA A 112 12.19 28.46 -7.09
N SER A 113 12.76 27.42 -6.45
CA SER A 113 13.09 26.16 -7.12
C SER A 113 11.87 25.31 -7.51
N PHE A 114 10.67 25.68 -7.06
CA PHE A 114 9.41 25.04 -7.43
C PHE A 114 8.57 25.91 -8.40
N ASP A 115 9.08 27.03 -8.89
CA ASP A 115 8.33 27.93 -9.79
C ASP A 115 7.90 27.26 -11.11
N ASP A 116 8.56 26.16 -11.50
CA ASP A 116 8.26 25.35 -12.68
C ASP A 116 7.60 23.99 -12.34
N ALA A 117 7.28 23.74 -11.07
CA ALA A 117 6.59 22.52 -10.66
C ALA A 117 5.10 22.58 -11.02
N VAL A 118 4.63 21.61 -11.82
CA VAL A 118 3.23 21.46 -12.27
C VAL A 118 2.45 20.49 -11.39
#